data_AF-A0A1V5B2J4-F1
#
_entry.id   AF-A0A1V5B2J4-F1
#
_cell.length_a   1.000
_cell.length_b   1.000
_cell.length_c   1.000
_cell.angle_alpha   90.00
_cell.angle_beta   90.00
_cell.angle_gamma   90.00
#
_symmetry.space_group_name_H-M   'P 1'
#
loop_
_entity.id
_entity.type
_entity.pdbx_description
1 polymer ?
#
loop_
_entity_poly.entity_id
_entity_poly.type
_entity_poly.pdbx_seq_one_letter_code
_entity_poly.pdbx_strand_id
1 'polypeptide(L)'
;MPVSYTIAKWASMNNITNMLLAVYFTGVFLMGSAFAVRISLSSGDWSGDAAIFDIYELSKDTSLRSESALDGHNIHQDRQLVGDGNNVLVHSVQGSNYNSKNSIESSGPLRIFSSTSASPLSASVSQSVKGMGNIFVELCGSQGADSVEQKTDVIAGDMSLSQSLQAGGILSSSQRTEMSGSSCLLQANSFSRENVMLVNGFFYEVEDITADLTSTSQGNAWTTGDISAYGDDCLDADTLRLINSKSIGLSVDSSYVSESEDASSTPIYRGSVQANAVNMDREAFSSASQGSQAQASGDSALPSQTYGGQVGNFWGWLPLGNSYDGGTYGPARRWNQENPTIQLYLLTDANYNAESLDTDSVCTAIETAANIWDAASSQVLFASTVIPSSSVSRDVPDGISVHSWENIGASNGVYSPGHAHVWYTTSSQEDGFYQITDTDVDYNTYYQWNTNGISGGTNYDVETIAVHELGHTLGLADLYNKNSAPLYKAQVQQIMNYQYNHPLWLGNGDRQAIWALYGR
;
A
#
# COMPACT_ATOMS: atom_id res chain seq x y z
N MET A 1 27.90 9.24 -6.72
CA MET A 1 28.37 9.67 -5.39
C MET A 1 27.61 10.92 -4.99
N PRO A 2 26.83 10.94 -3.90
CA PRO A 2 26.19 12.16 -3.44
C PRO A 2 27.24 13.09 -2.84
N VAL A 3 27.36 14.31 -3.37
CA VAL A 3 28.24 15.32 -2.80
C VAL A 3 27.46 16.03 -1.69
N SER A 4 27.81 15.73 -0.43
CA SER A 4 27.22 16.39 0.73
C SER A 4 27.99 17.67 1.03
N TYR A 5 27.34 18.83 0.93
CA TYR A 5 27.91 20.11 1.34
C TYR A 5 27.30 20.57 2.67
N THR A 6 28.13 20.61 3.72
CA THR A 6 27.75 21.17 5.02
C THR A 6 28.29 22.59 5.12
N ILE A 7 27.42 23.59 5.12
CA ILE A 7 27.83 24.98 5.38
C ILE A 7 27.74 25.21 6.90
N ALA A 8 28.90 25.42 7.54
CA ALA A 8 28.97 25.71 8.96
C ALA A 8 28.69 27.19 9.27
N LYS A 9 27.98 27.38 10.38
CA LYS A 9 27.55 28.63 11.05
C LYS A 9 28.42 29.87 10.75
N TRP A 10 27.83 30.89 10.14
CA TRP A 10 28.47 32.21 9.99
C TRP A 10 27.61 33.31 10.61
N ALA A 11 28.20 34.02 11.56
CA ALA A 11 27.60 35.19 12.20
C ALA A 11 27.86 36.44 11.33
N SER A 12 26.79 37.19 11.06
CA SER A 12 26.77 38.58 10.58
C SER A 12 27.43 38.85 9.22
N MET A 13 26.65 38.97 8.13
CA MET A 13 27.10 39.67 6.92
C MET A 13 25.99 40.44 6.16
N ASN A 14 26.42 41.58 5.59
CA ASN A 14 25.66 42.62 4.88
C ASN A 14 25.22 42.22 3.45
N ASN A 15 24.28 43.00 2.90
CA ASN A 15 23.53 42.84 1.63
C ASN A 15 24.28 42.42 0.35
N ILE A 16 25.62 42.50 0.29
CA ILE A 16 26.39 42.13 -0.91
C ILE A 16 26.59 40.60 -1.02
N THR A 17 26.58 39.87 0.11
CA THR A 17 26.78 38.42 0.12
C THR A 17 25.53 37.63 -0.31
N ASN A 18 24.33 38.20 -0.11
CA ASN A 18 23.06 37.60 -0.54
C ASN A 18 22.92 37.55 -2.07
N MET A 19 23.48 38.52 -2.80
CA MET A 19 23.49 38.51 -4.27
C MET A 19 24.46 37.46 -4.84
N LEU A 20 25.60 37.22 -4.18
CA LEU A 20 26.59 36.22 -4.64
C LEU A 20 26.15 34.78 -4.35
N LEU A 21 25.41 34.55 -3.25
CA LEU A 21 24.87 33.23 -2.91
C LEU A 21 23.73 32.82 -3.86
N ALA A 22 22.84 33.76 -4.22
CA ALA A 22 21.77 33.52 -5.18
C ALA A 22 22.30 33.21 -6.60
N VAL A 23 23.35 33.91 -7.04
CA VAL A 23 23.99 33.65 -8.34
C VAL A 23 24.72 32.30 -8.37
N TYR A 24 25.29 31.84 -7.24
CA TYR A 24 25.97 30.54 -7.18
C TYR A 24 25.00 29.35 -7.17
N PHE A 25 23.86 29.46 -6.48
CA PHE A 25 22.80 28.44 -6.54
C PHE A 25 22.18 28.33 -7.94
N THR A 26 22.00 29.45 -8.65
CA THR A 26 21.45 29.43 -10.03
C THR A 26 22.42 28.76 -11.03
N GLY A 27 23.74 28.84 -10.80
CA GLY A 27 24.75 28.30 -11.71
C GLY A 27 24.93 26.78 -11.69
N VAL A 28 24.63 26.11 -10.57
CA VAL A 28 24.86 24.65 -10.41
C VAL A 28 23.76 23.81 -11.07
N PHE A 29 22.56 24.38 -11.31
CA PHE A 29 21.43 23.67 -11.91
C PHE A 29 21.45 23.58 -13.44
N LEU A 30 22.40 24.23 -14.13
CA LEU A 30 22.39 24.31 -15.60
C LEU A 30 23.10 23.16 -16.32
N MET A 31 23.72 22.18 -15.63
CA MET A 31 24.54 21.15 -16.30
C MET A 31 24.39 19.70 -15.82
N GLY A 32 23.32 19.35 -15.11
CA GLY A 32 23.03 17.94 -14.80
C GLY A 32 21.62 17.72 -14.24
N SER A 33 21.00 16.60 -14.59
CA SER A 33 19.78 16.11 -13.95
C SER A 33 20.04 15.91 -12.46
N ALA A 34 19.46 16.77 -11.62
CA ALA A 34 19.59 16.70 -10.18
C ALA A 34 18.73 15.56 -9.64
N PHE A 35 19.33 14.62 -8.89
CA PHE A 35 18.63 13.45 -8.36
C PHE A 35 18.02 13.68 -6.95
N ALA A 36 18.41 14.74 -6.22
CA ALA A 36 17.75 15.18 -4.98
C ALA A 36 18.28 16.55 -4.52
N VAL A 37 17.43 17.36 -3.88
CA VAL A 37 17.80 18.61 -3.19
C VAL A 37 17.36 18.50 -1.73
N ARG A 38 18.28 18.66 -0.78
CA ARG A 38 17.97 18.73 0.65
C ARG A 38 18.24 20.14 1.16
N ILE A 39 17.20 20.78 1.70
CA ILE A 39 17.27 22.07 2.37
C ILE A 39 16.91 21.83 3.84
N SER A 40 17.78 22.29 4.75
CA SER A 40 17.55 22.21 6.19
C SER A 40 17.54 23.62 6.76
N LEU A 41 16.44 24.00 7.41
CA LEU A 41 16.27 25.29 8.08
C LEU A 41 16.15 25.08 9.59
N SER A 42 16.70 25.98 10.38
CA SER A 42 16.49 26.03 11.83
C SER A 42 16.45 27.47 12.32
N SER A 43 15.55 27.76 13.26
CA SER A 43 15.52 29.01 14.02
C SER A 43 15.99 28.77 15.46
N GLY A 44 16.56 29.80 16.08
CA GLY A 44 16.90 29.80 17.52
C GLY A 44 15.81 30.47 18.35
N ASP A 45 16.04 30.64 19.66
CA ASP A 45 15.09 31.20 20.65
C ASP A 45 14.75 32.71 20.47
N TRP A 46 15.01 33.28 19.29
CA TRP A 46 14.91 34.70 19.01
C TRP A 46 13.75 34.94 18.04
N SER A 47 12.95 35.98 18.28
CA SER A 47 11.87 36.37 17.37
C SER A 47 12.43 36.87 16.03
N GLY A 48 11.99 36.28 14.93
CA GLY A 48 12.30 36.72 13.57
C GLY A 48 11.71 35.78 12.52
N ASP A 49 11.57 36.30 11.30
CA ASP A 49 10.96 35.57 10.19
C ASP A 49 12.04 35.19 9.18
N ALA A 50 11.98 33.96 8.67
CA ALA A 50 12.87 33.47 7.63
C ALA A 50 12.08 32.64 6.62
N ALA A 51 12.05 33.06 5.36
CA ALA A 51 11.39 32.31 4.30
C ALA A 51 12.39 31.91 3.21
N ILE A 52 12.23 30.70 2.67
CA ILE A 52 12.88 30.24 1.45
C ILE A 52 11.80 29.95 0.40
N PHE A 53 12.12 30.29 -0.83
CA PHE A 53 11.27 30.10 -1.99
C PHE A 53 12.08 29.43 -3.09
N ASP A 54 11.66 28.24 -3.50
CA ASP A 54 12.33 27.42 -4.47
C ASP A 54 11.38 27.00 -5.61
N ILE A 55 11.87 27.06 -6.84
CA ILE A 55 11.20 26.48 -8.01
C ILE A 55 12.20 25.53 -8.67
N TYR A 56 11.79 24.28 -8.82
CA TYR A 56 12.54 23.23 -9.49
C TYR A 56 11.79 22.80 -10.75
N GLU A 57 12.39 23.05 -11.91
CA GLU A 57 11.97 22.43 -13.16
C GLU A 57 12.76 21.12 -13.31
N LEU A 58 12.09 19.99 -13.07
CA LEU A 58 12.73 18.67 -13.04
C LEU A 58 12.77 18.04 -14.44
N SER A 59 11.75 18.31 -15.25
CA SER A 59 11.64 17.90 -16.66
C SER A 59 10.74 18.88 -17.43
N LYS A 60 10.57 18.67 -18.75
CA LYS A 60 9.60 19.45 -19.56
C LYS A 60 8.16 19.39 -19.04
N ASP A 61 7.81 18.30 -18.35
CA ASP A 61 6.45 18.01 -17.90
C ASP A 61 6.36 17.94 -16.36
N THR A 62 7.48 18.13 -15.64
CA THR A 62 7.56 17.99 -14.17
C THR A 62 8.16 19.21 -13.52
N SER A 63 7.43 19.82 -12.58
CA SER A 63 7.88 20.96 -11.79
C SER A 63 7.45 20.84 -10.32
N LEU A 64 8.33 21.27 -9.42
CA LEU A 64 8.08 21.40 -8.00
C LEU A 64 8.31 22.85 -7.59
N ARG A 65 7.30 23.49 -7.02
CA ARG A 65 7.44 24.78 -6.33
C ARG A 65 7.29 24.53 -4.84
N SER A 66 8.20 25.08 -4.04
CA SER A 66 8.19 24.95 -2.58
C SER A 66 8.47 26.31 -1.95
N GLU A 67 7.65 26.68 -0.99
CA GLU A 67 7.85 27.83 -0.11
C GLU A 67 7.88 27.30 1.31
N SER A 68 8.84 27.75 2.11
CA SER A 68 8.91 27.41 3.53
C SER A 68 9.26 28.65 4.32
N ALA A 69 8.40 29.01 5.27
CA ALA A 69 8.57 30.15 6.16
C ALA A 69 8.65 29.69 7.62
N LEU A 70 9.58 30.28 8.35
CA LEU A 70 9.67 30.26 9.80
C LEU A 70 9.17 31.61 10.29
N ASP A 71 8.13 31.63 11.11
CA ASP A 71 7.59 32.84 11.74
C ASP A 71 7.51 32.58 13.26
N GLY A 72 8.46 33.14 14.00
CA GLY A 72 8.65 32.84 15.42
C GLY A 72 8.92 31.35 15.69
N HIS A 73 7.98 30.69 16.38
CA HIS A 73 8.03 29.24 16.67
C HIS A 73 7.22 28.38 15.68
N ASN A 74 6.72 28.99 14.60
CA ASN A 74 5.89 28.32 13.62
C ASN A 74 6.68 27.98 12.37
N ILE A 75 6.27 26.90 11.72
CA ILE A 75 6.74 26.48 10.41
C ILE A 75 5.54 26.48 9.48
N HIS A 76 5.64 27.18 8.35
CA HIS A 76 4.67 27.18 7.27
C HIS A 76 5.36 26.64 6.02
N GLN A 77 4.71 25.73 5.30
CA GLN A 77 5.21 25.20 4.04
C GLN A 77 4.09 25.07 3.01
N ASP A 78 4.29 25.66 1.84
CA ASP A 78 3.41 25.51 0.68
C ASP A 78 4.18 24.83 -0.44
N ARG A 79 3.58 23.78 -1.02
CA ARG A 79 4.17 23.01 -2.10
C ARG A 79 3.19 22.83 -3.23
N GLN A 80 3.69 22.96 -4.44
CA GLN A 80 2.96 22.63 -5.66
C GLN A 80 3.81 21.67 -6.48
N LEU A 81 3.30 20.46 -6.73
CA LEU A 81 3.91 19.49 -7.62
C LEU A 81 3.02 19.36 -8.86
N VAL A 82 3.62 19.45 -10.05
CA VAL A 82 2.96 19.12 -11.31
C VAL A 82 3.89 18.16 -12.04
N GLY A 83 3.38 17.05 -12.56
CA GLY A 83 4.22 16.07 -13.22
C GLY A 83 3.44 15.04 -14.01
N ASP A 84 3.95 14.68 -15.18
CA ASP A 84 3.55 13.45 -15.87
C ASP A 84 4.46 12.29 -15.46
N GLY A 85 3.91 11.08 -15.35
CA GLY A 85 4.66 9.86 -15.01
C GLY A 85 4.64 9.52 -13.51
N ASN A 86 5.72 8.93 -13.00
CA ASN A 86 5.80 8.49 -11.61
C ASN A 86 6.15 9.67 -10.70
N ASN A 87 5.21 10.08 -9.87
CA ASN A 87 5.34 11.21 -8.96
C ASN A 87 5.19 10.70 -7.52
N VAL A 88 6.09 11.15 -6.63
CA VAL A 88 6.03 10.83 -5.20
C VAL A 88 6.23 12.12 -4.40
N LEU A 89 5.30 12.43 -3.52
CA LEU A 89 5.40 13.48 -2.52
C LEU A 89 5.14 12.87 -1.14
N VAL A 90 6.20 12.76 -0.35
CA VAL A 90 6.08 12.40 1.07
C VAL A 90 6.40 13.64 1.90
N HIS A 91 5.51 13.95 2.84
CA HIS A 91 5.67 15.03 3.78
C HIS A 91 5.28 14.58 5.19
N SER A 92 6.14 14.87 6.17
CA SER A 92 5.85 14.62 7.58
C SER A 92 6.18 15.84 8.42
N VAL A 93 5.31 16.15 9.37
CA VAL A 93 5.53 17.16 10.40
C VAL A 93 5.34 16.52 11.75
N GLN A 94 6.34 16.67 12.61
CA GLN A 94 6.37 16.09 13.94
C GLN A 94 6.64 17.16 14.99
N GLY A 95 5.81 17.19 16.02
CA GLY A 95 6.01 17.96 17.24
C GLY A 95 6.26 17.04 18.44
N SER A 96 6.35 17.60 19.63
CA SER A 96 6.56 16.83 20.86
C SER A 96 5.40 15.88 21.19
N ASN A 97 4.18 16.22 20.78
CA ASN A 97 2.94 15.49 21.12
C ASN A 97 2.04 15.18 19.92
N TYR A 98 2.49 15.47 18.70
CA TYR A 98 1.70 15.22 17.49
C TYR A 98 2.60 14.77 16.34
N ASN A 99 2.01 14.02 15.41
CA ASN A 99 2.60 13.71 14.12
C ASN A 99 1.54 13.87 13.03
N SER A 100 1.96 14.35 11.87
CA SER A 100 1.14 14.46 10.68
C SER A 100 1.95 13.96 9.49
N LYS A 101 1.47 12.93 8.82
CA LYS A 101 2.10 12.35 7.62
C LYS A 101 1.16 12.49 6.44
N ASN A 102 1.72 12.87 5.32
CA ASN A 102 1.10 12.96 4.03
C ASN A 102 1.94 12.18 3.02
N SER A 103 1.31 11.26 2.28
CA SER A 103 1.96 10.49 1.22
C SER A 103 1.09 10.55 -0.01
N ILE A 104 1.64 11.05 -1.12
CA ILE A 104 0.99 11.05 -2.42
C ILE A 104 1.89 10.35 -3.41
N GLU A 105 1.35 9.36 -4.10
CA GLU A 105 2.03 8.61 -5.14
C GLU A 105 1.13 8.57 -6.38
N SER A 106 1.70 8.71 -7.57
CA SER A 106 0.93 8.68 -8.81
C SER A 106 1.74 8.12 -9.96
N SER A 107 1.08 7.43 -10.89
CA SER A 107 1.58 7.16 -12.24
C SER A 107 0.66 7.84 -13.27
N GLY A 108 1.14 8.89 -13.92
CA GLY A 108 0.37 9.69 -14.89
C GLY A 108 0.39 11.18 -14.57
N PRO A 109 -0.39 11.98 -15.32
CA PRO A 109 -0.52 13.41 -15.07
C PRO A 109 -1.07 13.71 -13.69
N LEU A 110 -0.33 14.48 -12.90
CA LEU A 110 -0.67 14.83 -11.53
C LEU A 110 -0.44 16.31 -11.27
N ARG A 111 -1.35 16.92 -10.52
CA ARG A 111 -1.21 18.24 -9.90
C ARG A 111 -1.57 18.14 -8.42
N ILE A 112 -0.64 18.54 -7.57
CA ILE A 112 -0.82 18.63 -6.13
C ILE A 112 -0.59 20.07 -5.70
N PHE A 113 -1.46 20.54 -4.81
CA PHE A 113 -1.18 21.65 -3.91
C PHE A 113 -1.23 21.13 -2.47
N SER A 114 -0.21 21.37 -1.68
CA SER A 114 -0.16 21.00 -0.26
C SER A 114 0.33 22.18 0.55
N SER A 115 -0.43 22.54 1.58
CA SER A 115 -0.05 23.52 2.59
C SER A 115 0.05 22.84 3.93
N THR A 116 1.06 23.19 4.71
CA THR A 116 1.30 22.61 6.02
C THR A 116 1.71 23.71 6.99
N SER A 117 1.17 23.67 8.19
CA SER A 117 1.59 24.54 9.27
C SER A 117 1.87 23.74 10.54
N ALA A 118 2.88 24.15 11.29
CA ALA A 118 3.28 23.55 12.54
C ALA A 118 3.58 24.65 13.56
N SER A 119 3.20 24.43 14.81
CA SER A 119 3.52 25.25 15.98
C SER A 119 3.86 24.32 17.14
N PRO A 120 4.40 24.81 18.28
CA PRO A 120 4.63 23.96 19.44
C PRO A 120 3.37 23.26 19.97
N LEU A 121 2.18 23.78 19.64
CA LEU A 121 0.90 23.27 20.12
C LEU A 121 0.14 22.44 19.08
N SER A 122 0.36 22.66 17.79
CA SER A 122 -0.46 22.07 16.72
C SER A 122 0.26 21.85 15.41
N ALA A 123 -0.26 20.93 14.59
CA ALA A 123 0.06 20.83 13.18
C ALA A 123 -1.22 20.75 12.35
N SER A 124 -1.15 21.23 11.12
CA SER A 124 -2.19 20.99 10.14
C SER A 124 -1.59 20.79 8.76
N VAL A 125 -2.26 19.96 7.97
CA VAL A 125 -1.95 19.72 6.56
C VAL A 125 -3.24 19.92 5.79
N SER A 126 -3.20 20.65 4.69
CA SER A 126 -4.30 20.76 3.74
C SER A 126 -3.76 20.48 2.35
N GLN A 127 -4.47 19.70 1.56
CA GLN A 127 -4.05 19.35 0.22
C GLN A 127 -5.19 19.25 -0.76
N SER A 128 -4.86 19.52 -2.02
CA SER A 128 -5.68 19.24 -3.18
C SER A 128 -4.85 18.46 -4.18
N VAL A 129 -5.37 17.31 -4.60
CA VAL A 129 -4.75 16.41 -5.58
C VAL A 129 -5.71 16.28 -6.74
N LYS A 130 -5.22 16.50 -7.95
CA LYS A 130 -5.96 16.23 -9.18
C LYS A 130 -5.05 15.51 -10.15
N GLY A 131 -5.51 14.41 -10.72
CA GLY A 131 -4.72 13.67 -11.69
C GLY A 131 -5.50 12.60 -12.41
N MET A 132 -4.78 11.90 -13.29
CA MET A 132 -5.27 10.74 -14.01
C MET A 132 -4.25 9.60 -13.93
N GLY A 133 -4.72 8.36 -14.03
CA GLY A 133 -3.90 7.15 -13.97
C GLY A 133 -4.07 6.42 -12.65
N ASN A 134 -2.96 6.02 -12.03
CA ASN A 134 -3.01 5.44 -10.69
C ASN A 134 -2.61 6.51 -9.69
N ILE A 135 -3.42 6.73 -8.67
CA ILE A 135 -3.22 7.81 -7.71
C ILE A 135 -3.55 7.28 -6.32
N PHE A 136 -2.55 7.34 -5.45
CA PHE A 136 -2.66 6.98 -4.05
C PHE A 136 -2.42 8.24 -3.21
N VAL A 137 -3.34 8.52 -2.30
CA VAL A 137 -3.25 9.65 -1.37
C VAL A 137 -3.60 9.19 0.03
N GLU A 138 -2.71 9.48 0.97
CA GLU A 138 -2.87 9.13 2.37
C GLU A 138 -2.53 10.33 3.25
N LEU A 139 -3.41 10.59 4.22
CA LEU A 139 -3.23 11.62 5.24
C LEU A 139 -3.54 11.03 6.61
N CYS A 140 -2.51 10.95 7.45
CA CYS A 140 -2.61 10.39 8.80
C CYS A 140 -2.16 11.41 9.84
N GLY A 141 -2.90 11.50 10.94
CA GLY A 141 -2.51 12.29 12.10
C GLY A 141 -2.65 11.51 13.39
N SER A 142 -1.77 11.77 14.35
CA SER A 142 -1.85 11.19 15.68
C SER A 142 -1.56 12.21 16.77
N GLN A 143 -2.19 11.99 17.93
CA GLN A 143 -1.99 12.78 19.15
C GLN A 143 -2.10 11.86 20.36
N GLY A 144 -0.96 11.52 20.96
CA GLY A 144 -0.92 10.52 22.03
C GLY A 144 -1.35 9.14 21.53
N ALA A 145 -2.45 8.60 22.06
CA ALA A 145 -2.99 7.28 21.69
C ALA A 145 -4.08 7.36 20.60
N ASP A 146 -4.49 8.57 20.24
CA ASP A 146 -5.54 8.83 19.28
C ASP A 146 -4.93 9.00 17.88
N SER A 147 -5.61 8.49 16.85
CA SER A 147 -5.22 8.69 15.45
C SER A 147 -6.44 8.88 14.54
N VAL A 148 -6.23 9.59 13.43
CA VAL A 148 -7.21 9.72 12.34
C VAL A 148 -6.49 9.50 11.01
N GLU A 149 -7.15 8.85 10.07
CA GLU A 149 -6.56 8.46 8.80
C GLU A 149 -7.57 8.67 7.67
N GLN A 150 -7.11 9.24 6.56
CA GLN A 150 -7.85 9.36 5.31
C GLN A 150 -7.00 8.74 4.20
N LYS A 151 -7.60 7.84 3.43
CA LYS A 151 -6.93 7.17 2.31
C LYS A 151 -7.84 7.21 1.09
N THR A 152 -7.26 7.53 -0.06
CA THR A 152 -7.93 7.41 -1.34
C THR A 152 -6.97 6.77 -2.33
N ASP A 153 -7.46 5.77 -3.06
CA ASP A 153 -6.71 5.07 -4.10
C ASP A 153 -7.60 5.02 -5.36
N VAL A 154 -7.03 5.35 -6.52
CA VAL A 154 -7.69 5.24 -7.82
C VAL A 154 -6.72 4.54 -8.75
N ILE A 155 -7.20 3.54 -9.49
CA ILE A 155 -6.43 2.80 -10.48
C ILE A 155 -7.04 3.00 -11.87
N ALA A 156 -6.18 3.37 -12.81
CA ALA A 156 -6.51 3.67 -14.20
C ALA A 156 -7.79 4.53 -14.30
N GLY A 157 -7.75 5.70 -13.68
CA GLY A 157 -8.91 6.57 -13.57
C GLY A 157 -8.55 8.00 -13.21
N ASP A 158 -9.57 8.80 -12.94
CA ASP A 158 -9.44 10.21 -12.64
C ASP A 158 -9.72 10.46 -11.16
N MET A 159 -8.96 11.36 -10.55
CA MET A 159 -9.17 11.78 -9.17
C MET A 159 -9.15 13.30 -9.05
N SER A 160 -10.11 13.83 -8.29
CA SER A 160 -10.11 15.19 -7.74
C SER A 160 -10.40 15.10 -6.25
N LEU A 161 -9.37 15.34 -5.44
CA LEU A 161 -9.38 15.13 -4.01
C LEU A 161 -8.98 16.41 -3.29
N SER A 162 -9.67 16.74 -2.20
CA SER A 162 -9.20 17.68 -1.19
C SER A 162 -9.20 17.02 0.17
N GLN A 163 -8.08 17.08 0.87
CA GLN A 163 -7.97 16.56 2.24
C GLN A 163 -7.44 17.62 3.18
N SER A 164 -7.86 17.57 4.44
CA SER A 164 -7.25 18.33 5.50
C SER A 164 -7.08 17.50 6.77
N LEU A 165 -6.10 17.86 7.57
CA LEU A 165 -5.77 17.25 8.85
C LEU A 165 -5.38 18.36 9.82
N GLN A 166 -5.83 18.24 11.06
CA GLN A 166 -5.44 19.08 12.18
C GLN A 166 -5.11 18.19 13.39
N ALA A 167 -3.96 18.44 14.02
CA ALA A 167 -3.48 17.80 15.23
C ALA A 167 -3.02 18.86 16.25
N GLY A 168 -3.06 18.56 17.55
CA GLY A 168 -2.71 19.51 18.62
C GLY A 168 -3.90 20.30 19.18
N GLY A 169 -5.08 19.70 19.10
CA GLY A 169 -6.35 20.24 19.57
C GLY A 169 -7.36 19.11 19.52
N ILE A 170 -8.45 19.33 18.79
CA ILE A 170 -9.27 18.22 18.28
C ILE A 170 -8.46 17.57 17.16
N LEU A 171 -8.18 16.27 17.26
CA LEU A 171 -7.55 15.54 16.17
C LEU A 171 -8.62 15.25 15.13
N SER A 172 -8.52 15.85 13.95
CA SER A 172 -9.54 15.71 12.90
C SER A 172 -8.92 15.67 11.52
N SER A 173 -9.46 14.83 10.65
CA SER A 173 -9.16 14.79 9.23
C SER A 173 -10.45 14.82 8.41
N SER A 174 -10.41 15.46 7.25
CA SER A 174 -11.51 15.45 6.28
C SER A 174 -11.00 15.15 4.89
N GLN A 175 -11.85 14.55 4.07
CA GLN A 175 -11.62 14.35 2.65
C GLN A 175 -12.89 14.62 1.87
N ARG A 176 -12.74 15.32 0.74
CA ARG A 176 -13.74 15.41 -0.31
C ARG A 176 -13.15 14.87 -1.58
N THR A 177 -13.77 13.83 -2.13
CA THR A 177 -13.27 13.06 -3.25
C THR A 177 -14.32 13.03 -4.34
N GLU A 178 -13.90 13.30 -5.56
CA GLU A 178 -14.57 12.90 -6.80
C GLU A 178 -13.60 12.00 -7.54
N MET A 179 -14.02 10.77 -7.87
CA MET A 179 -13.14 9.82 -8.54
C MET A 179 -13.90 8.88 -9.45
N SER A 180 -13.18 8.35 -10.43
CA SER A 180 -13.64 7.31 -11.33
C SER A 180 -12.46 6.39 -11.63
N GLY A 181 -12.71 5.13 -11.95
CA GLY A 181 -11.63 4.24 -12.35
C GLY A 181 -12.03 2.78 -12.38
N SER A 182 -11.08 1.97 -12.83
CA SER A 182 -11.23 0.52 -12.85
C SER A 182 -11.31 -0.08 -11.43
N SER A 183 -10.59 0.52 -10.48
CA SER A 183 -10.70 0.21 -9.06
C SER A 183 -10.47 1.48 -8.25
N CYS A 184 -11.30 1.72 -7.25
CA CYS A 184 -11.15 2.83 -6.32
C CYS A 184 -11.34 2.38 -4.87
N LEU A 185 -10.54 2.93 -3.96
CA LEU A 185 -10.67 2.76 -2.52
C LEU A 185 -10.82 4.13 -1.87
N LEU A 186 -11.70 4.19 -0.89
CA LEU A 186 -11.85 5.33 0.00
C LEU A 186 -11.87 4.85 1.44
N GLN A 187 -11.09 5.47 2.32
CA GLN A 187 -11.09 5.16 3.75
C GLN A 187 -11.09 6.44 4.57
N ALA A 188 -11.83 6.42 5.67
CA ALA A 188 -11.87 7.43 6.70
C ALA A 188 -11.96 6.73 8.06
N ASN A 189 -10.84 6.68 8.77
CA ASN A 189 -10.74 5.97 10.04
C ASN A 189 -10.48 6.96 11.18
N SER A 190 -11.03 6.64 12.34
CA SER A 190 -10.77 7.33 13.60
C SER A 190 -10.52 6.31 14.70
N PHE A 191 -9.48 6.55 15.48
CA PHE A 191 -9.04 5.70 16.57
C PHE A 191 -8.90 6.54 17.81
N SER A 192 -9.61 6.14 18.87
CA SER A 192 -9.50 6.75 20.18
C SER A 192 -9.14 5.69 21.23
N ARG A 193 -9.04 6.11 22.47
CA ARG A 193 -8.88 5.20 23.62
C ARG A 193 -10.14 4.40 23.92
N GLU A 194 -11.32 4.93 23.62
CA GLU A 194 -12.60 4.33 23.99
C GLU A 194 -13.14 3.42 22.89
N ASN A 195 -13.09 3.88 21.64
CA ASN A 195 -13.63 3.18 20.48
C ASN A 195 -12.80 3.42 19.21
N VAL A 196 -13.08 2.61 18.20
CA VAL A 196 -12.55 2.73 16.83
C VAL A 196 -13.72 2.81 15.87
N MET A 197 -13.68 3.78 14.96
CA MET A 197 -14.63 3.92 13.87
C MET A 197 -13.91 3.83 12.53
N LEU A 198 -14.32 2.87 11.69
CA LEU A 198 -13.76 2.63 10.37
C LEU A 198 -14.85 2.84 9.33
N VAL A 199 -14.58 3.64 8.31
CA VAL A 199 -15.47 3.83 7.16
C VAL A 199 -14.67 3.60 5.88
N ASN A 200 -15.12 2.67 5.04
CA ASN A 200 -14.42 2.25 3.83
C ASN A 200 -15.39 2.13 2.66
N GLY A 201 -14.95 2.50 1.46
CA GLY A 201 -15.63 2.26 0.19
C GLY A 201 -14.69 1.60 -0.81
N PHE A 202 -15.13 0.51 -1.44
CA PHE A 202 -14.47 -0.16 -2.55
C PHE A 202 -15.37 -0.08 -3.77
N PHE A 203 -14.83 0.36 -4.88
CA PHE A 203 -15.57 0.58 -6.12
C PHE A 203 -14.82 -0.07 -7.26
N TYR A 204 -15.52 -0.83 -8.10
CA TYR A 204 -14.93 -1.53 -9.24
C TYR A 204 -15.68 -1.14 -10.50
N GLU A 205 -14.95 -0.66 -11.51
CA GLU A 205 -15.50 -0.18 -12.79
C GLU A 205 -16.63 0.85 -12.61
N VAL A 206 -16.52 1.70 -11.58
CA VAL A 206 -17.48 2.76 -11.30
C VAL A 206 -16.96 4.07 -11.87
N GLU A 207 -17.76 4.69 -12.72
CA GLU A 207 -17.38 5.91 -13.47
C GLU A 207 -17.64 7.21 -12.69
N ASP A 208 -18.45 7.18 -11.63
CA ASP A 208 -18.80 8.36 -10.85
C ASP A 208 -18.91 7.99 -9.36
N ILE A 209 -17.90 8.39 -8.58
CA ILE A 209 -17.83 8.18 -7.14
C ILE A 209 -17.60 9.53 -6.49
N THR A 210 -18.43 9.86 -5.50
CA THR A 210 -18.19 11.03 -4.65
C THR A 210 -18.19 10.65 -3.19
N ALA A 211 -17.37 11.34 -2.40
CA ALA A 211 -17.39 11.20 -0.96
C ALA A 211 -17.02 12.52 -0.29
N ASP A 212 -17.65 12.81 0.83
CA ASP A 212 -17.27 13.88 1.75
C ASP A 212 -17.26 13.26 3.15
N LEU A 213 -16.08 12.94 3.67
CA LEU A 213 -15.93 12.27 4.96
C LEU A 213 -15.09 13.10 5.91
N THR A 214 -15.48 13.12 7.17
CA THR A 214 -14.72 13.74 8.26
C THR A 214 -14.56 12.75 9.40
N SER A 215 -13.32 12.45 9.77
CA SER A 215 -12.94 11.65 10.93
C SER A 215 -12.40 12.55 12.04
N THR A 216 -12.78 12.28 13.28
CA THR A 216 -12.38 13.04 14.46
C THR A 216 -12.10 12.09 15.62
N SER A 217 -11.05 12.33 16.38
CA SER A 217 -10.78 11.67 17.65
C SER A 217 -10.58 12.73 18.74
N GLN A 218 -11.48 12.74 19.72
CA GLN A 218 -11.35 13.53 20.93
C GLN A 218 -12.10 12.83 22.06
N GLY A 219 -11.41 11.92 22.74
CA GLY A 219 -12.04 11.01 23.71
C GLY A 219 -12.70 9.81 23.04
N ASN A 220 -13.61 10.06 22.10
CA ASN A 220 -14.20 9.04 21.24
C ASN A 220 -13.79 9.23 19.77
N ALA A 221 -13.71 8.11 19.05
CA ALA A 221 -13.56 8.06 17.61
C ALA A 221 -14.92 8.30 16.94
N TRP A 222 -14.94 9.17 15.94
CA TRP A 222 -16.13 9.51 15.17
C TRP A 222 -15.76 9.74 13.70
N THR A 223 -16.56 9.21 12.78
CA THR A 223 -16.54 9.55 11.35
C THR A 223 -17.97 9.91 10.90
N THR A 224 -18.10 10.92 10.05
CA THR A 224 -19.38 11.38 9.48
C THR A 224 -19.21 11.78 8.03
N GLY A 225 -20.33 11.94 7.32
CA GLY A 225 -20.36 12.40 5.94
C GLY A 225 -21.02 11.38 5.02
N ASP A 226 -20.76 11.49 3.73
CA ASP A 226 -21.49 10.76 2.70
C ASP A 226 -20.53 10.10 1.71
N ILE A 227 -20.96 8.95 1.17
CA ILE A 227 -20.32 8.22 0.07
C ILE A 227 -21.43 7.89 -0.92
N SER A 228 -21.25 8.26 -2.19
CA SER A 228 -22.19 7.94 -3.26
C SER A 228 -21.49 7.41 -4.50
N ALA A 229 -22.23 6.62 -5.29
CA ALA A 229 -21.81 6.16 -6.60
C ALA A 229 -22.97 6.36 -7.58
N TYR A 230 -22.67 6.89 -8.77
CA TYR A 230 -23.68 7.26 -9.77
C TYR A 230 -24.80 8.17 -9.22
N GLY A 231 -24.48 8.99 -8.21
CA GLY A 231 -25.42 9.87 -7.52
C GLY A 231 -26.31 9.19 -6.47
N ASP A 232 -26.22 7.87 -6.29
CA ASP A 232 -26.94 7.12 -5.27
C ASP A 232 -26.11 7.00 -3.98
N ASP A 233 -26.72 7.33 -2.84
CA ASP A 233 -26.07 7.26 -1.52
C ASP A 233 -25.79 5.79 -1.14
N CYS A 234 -24.50 5.48 -0.99
CA CYS A 234 -24.04 4.18 -0.49
C CYS A 234 -23.95 4.19 1.04
N LEU A 235 -23.49 5.30 1.62
CA LEU A 235 -23.54 5.60 3.05
C LEU A 235 -23.82 7.09 3.22
N ASP A 236 -24.73 7.44 4.11
CA ASP A 236 -25.08 8.84 4.42
C ASP A 236 -24.69 9.23 5.86
N ALA A 237 -24.70 10.54 6.12
CA ALA A 237 -24.30 11.10 7.41
C ALA A 237 -25.18 10.62 8.58
N ASP A 238 -26.47 10.37 8.34
CA ASP A 238 -27.40 9.91 9.39
C ASP A 238 -27.16 8.44 9.73
N THR A 239 -26.80 7.62 8.74
CA THR A 239 -26.35 6.24 8.91
C THR A 239 -25.04 6.19 9.69
N LEU A 240 -24.06 7.02 9.33
CA LEU A 240 -22.79 7.09 10.07
C LEU A 240 -22.99 7.60 11.51
N ARG A 241 -23.91 8.54 11.75
CA ARG A 241 -24.28 8.97 13.12
C ARG A 241 -24.91 7.84 13.92
N LEU A 242 -25.80 7.05 13.31
CA LEU A 242 -26.41 5.90 13.96
C LEU A 242 -25.34 4.87 14.36
N ILE A 243 -24.40 4.57 13.45
CA ILE A 243 -23.27 3.68 13.71
C ILE A 243 -22.38 4.26 14.82
N ASN A 244 -22.06 5.55 14.80
CA ASN A 244 -21.27 6.18 15.86
C ASN A 244 -21.92 6.09 17.25
N SER A 245 -23.26 6.08 17.32
CA SER A 245 -23.99 6.02 18.59
C SER A 245 -23.98 4.64 19.27
N LYS A 246 -23.52 3.58 18.59
CA LYS A 246 -23.62 2.19 19.04
C LYS A 246 -22.41 1.36 18.58
N SER A 247 -22.09 0.26 19.27
CA SER A 247 -21.10 -0.70 18.77
C SER A 247 -21.71 -1.57 17.65
N ILE A 248 -21.90 -1.01 16.46
CA ILE A 248 -22.59 -1.62 15.31
C ILE A 248 -21.73 -1.47 14.06
N GLY A 249 -21.85 -2.43 13.14
CA GLY A 249 -21.34 -2.34 11.78
C GLY A 249 -22.46 -2.42 10.75
N LEU A 250 -22.25 -1.76 9.61
CA LEU A 250 -23.05 -1.84 8.41
C LEU A 250 -22.14 -2.13 7.21
N SER A 251 -22.63 -2.97 6.32
CA SER A 251 -22.03 -3.23 5.02
C SER A 251 -23.12 -3.10 3.96
N VAL A 252 -22.84 -2.34 2.92
CA VAL A 252 -23.66 -2.18 1.72
C VAL A 252 -22.87 -2.78 0.57
N ASP A 253 -23.48 -3.70 -0.14
CA ASP A 253 -22.92 -4.33 -1.34
C ASP A 253 -23.95 -4.16 -2.46
N SER A 254 -23.53 -3.56 -3.57
CA SER A 254 -24.39 -3.23 -4.70
C SER A 254 -23.66 -3.47 -6.01
N SER A 255 -24.41 -3.83 -7.05
CA SER A 255 -23.91 -3.96 -8.42
C SER A 255 -24.76 -3.08 -9.33
N TYR A 256 -24.11 -2.25 -10.13
CA TYR A 256 -24.76 -1.39 -11.11
C TYR A 256 -24.86 -2.11 -12.44
N VAL A 257 -26.06 -2.07 -13.01
CA VAL A 257 -26.36 -2.71 -14.30
C VAL A 257 -27.21 -1.72 -15.09
N SER A 258 -26.81 -1.40 -16.31
CA SER A 258 -27.63 -0.60 -17.23
C SER A 258 -28.43 -1.50 -18.16
N GLU A 259 -29.70 -1.20 -18.35
CA GLU A 259 -30.51 -1.80 -19.40
C GLU A 259 -29.98 -1.35 -20.76
N SER A 260 -29.84 -2.29 -21.69
CA SER A 260 -29.58 -1.97 -23.08
C SER A 260 -30.85 -1.40 -23.71
N GLU A 261 -30.73 -0.36 -24.54
CA GLU A 261 -31.88 0.22 -25.27
C GLU A 261 -32.60 -0.78 -26.18
N ASP A 262 -31.92 -1.88 -26.56
CA ASP A 262 -32.52 -3.02 -27.23
C ASP A 262 -33.08 -4.04 -26.22
N ALA A 263 -34.39 -4.29 -26.28
CA ALA A 263 -35.10 -5.27 -25.44
C ALA A 263 -34.65 -6.74 -25.64
N SER A 264 -33.70 -7.00 -26.55
CA SER A 264 -33.12 -8.32 -26.83
C SER A 264 -31.69 -8.52 -26.33
N SER A 265 -31.04 -7.50 -25.76
CA SER A 265 -29.66 -7.61 -25.29
C SER A 265 -29.57 -7.91 -23.79
N THR A 266 -28.49 -8.61 -23.42
CA THR A 266 -28.12 -8.86 -22.03
C THR A 266 -27.81 -7.54 -21.32
N PRO A 267 -28.20 -7.38 -20.04
CA PRO A 267 -27.86 -6.21 -19.25
C PRO A 267 -26.35 -5.92 -19.27
N ILE A 268 -25.97 -4.65 -19.37
CA ILE A 268 -24.56 -4.23 -19.38
C ILE A 268 -24.14 -3.95 -17.93
N TYR A 269 -23.13 -4.67 -17.45
CA TYR A 269 -22.52 -4.44 -16.15
C TYR A 269 -21.82 -3.07 -16.12
N ARG A 270 -22.05 -2.29 -15.07
CA ARG A 270 -21.57 -0.91 -14.87
C ARG A 270 -20.74 -0.77 -13.58
N GLY A 271 -20.29 -1.89 -13.02
CA GLY A 271 -19.45 -1.90 -11.82
C GLY A 271 -20.17 -2.36 -10.55
N SER A 272 -19.41 -2.42 -9.47
CA SER A 272 -19.88 -2.83 -8.15
C SER A 272 -19.32 -1.93 -7.06
N VAL A 273 -20.09 -1.78 -6.00
CA VAL A 273 -19.75 -0.96 -4.84
C VAL A 273 -19.90 -1.76 -3.58
N GLN A 274 -18.90 -1.64 -2.71
CA GLN A 274 -18.98 -2.11 -1.35
C GLN A 274 -18.62 -0.98 -0.40
N ALA A 275 -19.58 -0.54 0.43
CA ALA A 275 -19.36 0.49 1.43
C ALA A 275 -19.58 -0.09 2.84
N ASN A 276 -18.61 0.09 3.72
CA ASN A 276 -18.59 -0.49 5.05
C ASN A 276 -18.36 0.60 6.09
N ALA A 277 -19.12 0.56 7.17
CA ALA A 277 -18.89 1.41 8.33
C ALA A 277 -19.04 0.59 9.60
N VAL A 278 -18.08 0.68 10.51
CA VAL A 278 -18.14 -0.03 11.79
C VAL A 278 -17.64 0.85 12.92
N ASN A 279 -18.35 0.81 14.03
CA ASN A 279 -17.93 1.37 15.30
C ASN A 279 -17.84 0.23 16.32
N MET A 280 -16.73 0.16 17.04
CA MET A 280 -16.52 -0.87 18.04
C MET A 280 -15.64 -0.37 19.18
N ASP A 281 -15.80 -0.97 20.36
CA ASP A 281 -14.99 -0.65 21.53
C ASP A 281 -13.51 -0.91 21.25
N ARG A 282 -12.62 -0.09 21.83
CA ARG A 282 -11.18 -0.19 21.57
C ARG A 282 -10.62 -1.53 22.00
N GLU A 283 -11.09 -2.08 23.12
CA GLU A 283 -10.71 -3.41 23.59
C GLU A 283 -11.22 -4.51 22.66
N ALA A 284 -12.43 -4.36 22.10
CA ALA A 284 -12.97 -5.30 21.13
C ALA A 284 -12.19 -5.24 19.81
N PHE A 285 -11.79 -4.05 19.35
CA PHE A 285 -10.91 -3.89 18.20
C PHE A 285 -9.55 -4.55 18.47
N SER A 286 -8.92 -4.26 19.62
CA SER A 286 -7.65 -4.87 20.01
C SER A 286 -7.74 -6.39 20.16
N SER A 287 -8.85 -6.89 20.71
CA SER A 287 -9.12 -8.33 20.86
C SER A 287 -9.56 -8.97 19.56
N ALA A 288 -10.11 -8.24 18.60
CA ALA A 288 -10.42 -8.75 17.26
C ALA A 288 -9.16 -8.74 16.38
N SER A 289 -8.27 -7.77 16.56
CA SER A 289 -6.95 -7.74 15.93
C SER A 289 -6.00 -8.77 16.54
N GLN A 290 -6.18 -9.14 17.81
CA GLN A 290 -5.45 -10.21 18.50
C GLN A 290 -6.17 -11.57 18.43
N GLY A 291 -7.49 -11.59 18.34
CA GLY A 291 -8.34 -12.79 18.31
C GLY A 291 -8.41 -13.41 16.92
N SER A 292 -8.23 -12.62 15.87
CA SER A 292 -7.81 -13.12 14.56
C SER A 292 -6.41 -13.76 14.62
N GLN A 293 -5.60 -13.51 15.66
CA GLN A 293 -4.37 -14.26 15.96
C GLN A 293 -4.64 -15.48 16.85
N ALA A 294 -5.68 -15.48 17.70
CA ALA A 294 -5.99 -16.60 18.62
C ALA A 294 -6.93 -17.67 18.01
N GLN A 295 -7.80 -17.32 17.07
CA GLN A 295 -8.68 -18.26 16.36
C GLN A 295 -7.92 -19.13 15.32
N ALA A 296 -6.61 -18.93 15.22
CA ALA A 296 -5.63 -19.83 14.61
C ALA A 296 -5.10 -20.92 15.60
N SER A 297 -5.55 -20.93 16.85
CA SER A 297 -5.24 -21.95 17.85
C SER A 297 -6.51 -22.70 18.26
N GLY A 298 -6.63 -23.96 17.83
CA GLY A 298 -7.74 -24.82 18.26
C GLY A 298 -7.52 -25.32 19.69
N ASP A 299 -8.42 -25.01 20.63
CA ASP A 299 -9.31 -26.02 21.24
C ASP A 299 -10.44 -25.43 22.12
N SER A 300 -11.62 -26.06 21.97
CA SER A 300 -12.97 -26.05 22.59
C SER A 300 -13.50 -25.07 23.71
N ALA A 301 -14.77 -24.64 23.47
CA ALA A 301 -15.94 -24.39 24.38
C ALA A 301 -15.94 -23.14 25.32
N LEU A 302 -16.95 -22.26 25.46
CA LEU A 302 -18.41 -22.07 25.18
C LEU A 302 -18.79 -20.60 25.61
N PRO A 303 -20.02 -20.03 25.46
CA PRO A 303 -21.20 -20.42 24.68
C PRO A 303 -21.66 -19.34 23.66
N SER A 304 -22.53 -19.76 22.74
CA SER A 304 -23.26 -18.91 21.79
C SER A 304 -24.15 -17.87 22.47
N GLN A 305 -24.12 -16.64 21.97
CA GLN A 305 -25.36 -15.89 21.71
C GLN A 305 -25.31 -15.31 20.30
N THR A 306 -26.08 -15.96 19.44
CA THR A 306 -26.48 -15.53 18.12
C THR A 306 -27.18 -14.17 18.19
N TYR A 307 -26.57 -13.14 17.61
CA TYR A 307 -27.31 -12.07 16.95
C TYR A 307 -26.97 -12.15 15.46
N GLY A 308 -27.95 -12.58 14.68
CA GLY A 308 -27.83 -12.82 13.25
C GLY A 308 -27.66 -11.50 12.49
N GLY A 309 -26.48 -11.36 11.90
CA GLY A 309 -26.08 -10.32 10.96
C GLY A 309 -24.61 -10.57 10.70
N GLN A 310 -24.27 -11.10 9.52
CA GLN A 310 -22.89 -11.45 9.17
C GLN A 310 -22.02 -10.20 9.25
N VAL A 311 -21.28 -10.06 10.36
CA VAL A 311 -20.20 -9.09 10.50
C VAL A 311 -19.12 -9.55 9.53
N GLY A 312 -19.04 -8.90 8.37
CA GLY A 312 -18.02 -9.18 7.36
C GLY A 312 -16.63 -9.04 7.97
N ASN A 313 -15.88 -10.13 7.98
CA ASN A 313 -14.54 -10.23 8.56
C ASN A 313 -13.58 -9.24 7.89
N PHE A 314 -13.30 -8.09 8.51
CA PHE A 314 -12.27 -7.13 8.09
C PHE A 314 -10.88 -7.77 7.84
N TRP A 315 -10.55 -8.84 8.58
CA TRP A 315 -9.29 -9.58 8.47
C TRP A 315 -9.31 -10.70 7.42
N GLY A 316 -10.48 -11.07 6.90
CA GLY A 316 -10.60 -11.99 5.78
C GLY A 316 -10.13 -11.39 4.46
N TRP A 317 -9.69 -10.13 4.43
CA TRP A 317 -9.34 -9.40 3.20
C TRP A 317 -7.84 -9.18 2.98
N LEU A 318 -6.99 -9.42 3.99
CA LEU A 318 -5.53 -9.38 3.83
C LEU A 318 -5.01 -10.79 3.45
N PRO A 319 -4.11 -10.93 2.45
CA PRO A 319 -3.44 -12.20 2.15
C PRO A 319 -2.40 -12.59 3.22
N LEU A 320 -2.82 -12.66 4.49
CA LEU A 320 -1.98 -13.13 5.59
C LEU A 320 -2.18 -14.64 5.75
N GLY A 321 -1.10 -15.40 5.48
CA GLY A 321 -0.86 -16.80 5.83
C GLY A 321 -2.08 -17.70 5.96
N ASN A 322 -2.62 -18.12 4.83
CA ASN A 322 -3.58 -19.21 4.66
C ASN A 322 -3.32 -19.92 3.32
N SER A 323 -2.17 -20.57 3.17
CA SER A 323 -1.88 -21.36 1.96
C SER A 323 -2.82 -22.56 1.87
N TYR A 324 -3.36 -22.82 0.68
CA TYR A 324 -4.25 -23.95 0.43
C TYR A 324 -3.41 -25.19 0.12
N ASP A 325 -3.13 -26.02 1.13
CA ASP A 325 -2.57 -27.35 0.92
C ASP A 325 -3.63 -28.41 1.29
N GLY A 326 -4.09 -29.16 0.29
CA GLY A 326 -4.85 -30.40 0.53
C GLY A 326 -6.18 -30.30 1.31
N GLY A 327 -6.84 -29.12 1.38
CA GLY A 327 -8.19 -28.99 1.93
C GLY A 327 -8.32 -28.49 3.37
N THR A 328 -7.23 -28.01 3.98
CA THR A 328 -7.27 -27.27 5.27
C THR A 328 -6.36 -26.05 5.19
N TYR A 329 -6.83 -24.88 5.62
CA TYR A 329 -6.01 -23.64 5.64
C TYR A 329 -4.82 -23.81 6.60
N GLY A 330 -3.59 -23.67 6.09
CA GLY A 330 -2.37 -23.73 6.89
C GLY A 330 -2.22 -22.51 7.80
N PRO A 331 -1.47 -22.61 8.91
CA PRO A 331 -1.36 -21.51 9.88
C PRO A 331 -0.51 -20.33 9.36
N ALA A 332 -0.75 -19.14 9.92
CA ALA A 332 0.00 -17.93 9.60
C ALA A 332 1.51 -18.09 9.91
N ARG A 333 2.35 -17.71 8.94
CA ARG A 333 3.81 -17.91 8.98
C ARG A 333 4.53 -16.72 8.36
N ARG A 334 5.71 -16.40 8.88
CA ARG A 334 6.63 -15.39 8.33
C ARG A 334 8.08 -15.71 8.72
N TRP A 335 9.02 -15.00 8.13
CA TRP A 335 10.38 -14.92 8.66
C TRP A 335 10.39 -14.00 9.88
N ASN A 336 10.60 -14.50 11.11
CA ASN A 336 10.56 -13.64 12.31
C ASN A 336 11.87 -12.87 12.55
N GLN A 337 12.95 -13.25 11.86
CA GLN A 337 14.17 -12.46 11.88
C GLN A 337 13.95 -11.12 11.18
N GLU A 338 14.29 -10.02 11.86
CA GLU A 338 14.36 -8.69 11.24
C GLU A 338 15.45 -8.67 10.16
N ASN A 339 15.10 -8.23 8.95
CA ASN A 339 15.96 -8.29 7.76
C ASN A 339 16.48 -9.73 7.50
N PRO A 340 15.59 -10.66 7.08
CA PRO A 340 15.98 -12.05 6.92
C PRO A 340 17.02 -12.25 5.81
N THR A 341 17.13 -11.33 4.84
CA THR A 341 18.15 -11.36 3.75
C THR A 341 18.24 -12.73 3.07
N ILE A 342 17.09 -13.27 2.68
CA ILE A 342 16.94 -14.61 2.11
C ILE A 342 17.78 -14.71 0.83
N GLN A 343 18.77 -15.60 0.82
CA GLN A 343 19.62 -15.84 -0.33
C GLN A 343 18.94 -16.78 -1.31
N LEU A 344 18.68 -16.29 -2.52
CA LEU A 344 18.05 -17.05 -3.59
C LEU A 344 19.10 -17.74 -4.47
N TYR A 345 18.84 -18.99 -4.85
CA TYR A 345 19.65 -19.77 -5.78
C TYR A 345 18.83 -20.15 -7.00
N LEU A 346 19.48 -20.25 -8.17
CA LEU A 346 18.86 -20.78 -9.39
C LEU A 346 19.47 -22.16 -9.69
N LEU A 347 18.65 -23.20 -9.66
CA LEU A 347 19.09 -24.56 -10.02
C LEU A 347 19.25 -24.69 -11.55
N THR A 348 20.49 -24.91 -11.99
CA THR A 348 20.88 -25.01 -13.42
C THR A 348 20.97 -26.47 -13.88
N ASP A 349 19.93 -27.25 -13.62
CA ASP A 349 19.87 -28.69 -13.92
C ASP A 349 19.39 -28.99 -15.36
N ALA A 350 19.13 -30.28 -15.66
CA ALA A 350 18.68 -30.69 -16.99
C ALA A 350 17.29 -30.13 -17.37
N ASN A 351 16.41 -29.90 -16.40
CA ASN A 351 15.08 -29.33 -16.66
C ASN A 351 15.22 -27.86 -17.04
N TYR A 352 15.98 -27.09 -16.25
CA TYR A 352 16.27 -25.69 -16.56
C TYR A 352 16.90 -25.53 -17.96
N ASN A 353 17.90 -26.35 -18.27
CA ASN A 353 18.60 -26.27 -19.57
C ASN A 353 17.69 -26.63 -20.76
N ALA A 354 16.60 -27.37 -20.54
CA ALA A 354 15.64 -27.70 -21.59
C ALA A 354 14.78 -26.49 -22.00
N GLU A 355 14.57 -25.52 -21.10
CA GLU A 355 13.81 -24.30 -21.36
C GLU A 355 14.52 -23.32 -22.30
N SER A 356 15.81 -23.52 -22.55
CA SER A 356 16.63 -22.69 -23.46
C SER A 356 16.63 -21.20 -23.08
N LEU A 357 16.50 -20.89 -21.79
CA LEU A 357 16.56 -19.54 -21.24
C LEU A 357 18.01 -19.09 -21.03
N ASP A 358 18.22 -17.78 -21.08
CA ASP A 358 19.49 -17.15 -20.71
C ASP A 358 19.58 -17.01 -19.18
N THR A 359 20.62 -17.59 -18.58
CA THR A 359 20.79 -17.66 -17.11
C THR A 359 20.89 -16.28 -16.47
N ASP A 360 21.61 -15.35 -17.09
CA ASP A 360 21.75 -13.99 -16.53
C ASP A 360 20.40 -13.25 -16.56
N SER A 361 19.62 -13.42 -17.63
CA SER A 361 18.27 -12.86 -17.75
C SER A 361 17.30 -13.44 -16.72
N VAL A 362 17.37 -14.75 -16.45
CA VAL A 362 16.54 -15.40 -15.42
C VAL A 362 16.91 -14.93 -14.01
N CYS A 363 18.22 -14.88 -13.69
CA CYS A 363 18.68 -14.31 -12.42
C CYS A 363 18.19 -12.87 -12.26
N THR A 364 18.32 -12.03 -13.29
CA THR A 364 17.86 -10.63 -13.26
C THR A 364 16.35 -10.52 -13.04
N ALA A 365 15.55 -11.39 -13.66
CA ALA A 365 14.11 -11.43 -13.47
C ALA A 365 13.74 -11.76 -12.01
N ILE A 366 14.37 -12.78 -11.42
CA ILE A 366 14.12 -13.18 -10.03
C ILE A 366 14.61 -12.09 -9.04
N GLU A 367 15.77 -11.48 -9.30
CA GLU A 367 16.27 -10.35 -8.52
C GLU A 367 15.31 -9.16 -8.57
N THR A 368 14.77 -8.85 -9.75
CA THR A 368 13.78 -7.77 -9.90
C THR A 368 12.51 -8.07 -9.12
N ALA A 369 12.04 -9.32 -9.17
CA ALA A 369 10.89 -9.76 -8.40
C ALA A 369 11.11 -9.65 -6.87
N ALA A 370 12.29 -10.03 -6.38
CA ALA A 370 12.67 -9.87 -4.98
C ALA A 370 12.71 -8.38 -4.57
N ASN A 371 13.29 -7.53 -5.42
CA ASN A 371 13.37 -6.09 -5.18
C ASN A 371 12.00 -5.41 -5.12
N ILE A 372 10.99 -5.91 -5.84
CA ILE A 372 9.61 -5.39 -5.76
C ILE A 372 9.05 -5.57 -4.33
N TRP A 373 9.30 -6.70 -3.69
CA TRP A 373 8.87 -6.96 -2.32
C TRP A 373 9.70 -6.18 -1.29
N ASP A 374 11.01 -6.11 -1.47
CA ASP A 374 11.89 -5.29 -0.61
C ASP A 374 11.49 -3.82 -0.64
N ALA A 375 11.21 -3.27 -1.83
CA ALA A 375 10.80 -1.87 -1.99
C ALA A 375 9.44 -1.55 -1.33
N ALA A 376 8.61 -2.56 -1.11
CA ALA A 376 7.32 -2.42 -0.46
C ALA A 376 7.38 -2.64 1.06
N SER A 377 8.54 -3.03 1.61
CA SER A 377 8.72 -3.37 3.03
C SER A 377 9.64 -2.37 3.73
N SER A 378 9.53 -2.28 5.06
CA SER A 378 10.51 -1.56 5.89
C SER A 378 11.83 -2.33 6.10
N GLN A 379 11.87 -3.60 5.68
CA GLN A 379 12.97 -4.53 5.90
C GLN A 379 13.60 -4.99 4.59
N VAL A 380 14.87 -5.40 4.66
CA VAL A 380 15.59 -6.11 3.59
C VAL A 380 15.26 -7.60 3.69
N LEU A 381 14.31 -8.05 2.88
CA LEU A 381 13.77 -9.40 2.90
C LEU A 381 14.68 -10.36 2.13
N PHE A 382 15.19 -9.95 0.97
CA PHE A 382 16.03 -10.80 0.11
C PHE A 382 17.48 -10.31 0.02
N ALA A 383 18.38 -11.24 -0.33
CA ALA A 383 19.70 -10.86 -0.80
C ALA A 383 19.59 -10.27 -2.22
N SER A 384 20.43 -9.29 -2.54
CA SER A 384 20.34 -8.53 -3.80
C SER A 384 20.76 -9.29 -5.06
N THR A 385 21.24 -10.54 -4.93
CA THR A 385 21.79 -11.32 -6.04
C THR A 385 21.30 -12.75 -5.99
N VAL A 386 20.93 -13.31 -7.14
CA VAL A 386 20.59 -14.73 -7.31
C VAL A 386 21.83 -15.51 -7.74
N ILE A 387 22.09 -16.65 -7.09
CA ILE A 387 23.29 -17.46 -7.34
C ILE A 387 22.93 -18.68 -8.21
N PRO A 388 23.34 -18.75 -9.49
CA PRO A 388 23.16 -19.95 -10.29
C PRO A 388 24.05 -21.08 -9.76
N SER A 389 23.47 -22.27 -9.58
CA SER A 389 24.15 -23.43 -9.03
C SER A 389 23.63 -24.72 -9.62
N SER A 390 24.53 -25.69 -9.85
CA SER A 390 24.16 -27.05 -10.25
C SER A 390 24.25 -28.05 -9.08
N SER A 391 24.49 -27.56 -7.87
CA SER A 391 24.77 -28.39 -6.68
C SER A 391 23.78 -28.18 -5.53
N VAL A 392 22.80 -27.29 -5.69
CA VAL A 392 21.69 -27.14 -4.75
C VAL A 392 20.61 -28.18 -5.06
N SER A 393 19.76 -28.49 -4.08
CA SER A 393 18.64 -29.42 -4.25
C SER A 393 17.34 -28.63 -4.24
N ARG A 394 16.38 -29.02 -5.08
CA ARG A 394 14.99 -28.53 -4.98
C ARG A 394 14.19 -29.42 -4.04
N ASP A 395 13.11 -28.89 -3.48
CA ASP A 395 12.13 -29.60 -2.67
C ASP A 395 12.69 -30.22 -1.38
N VAL A 396 13.74 -29.61 -0.82
CA VAL A 396 14.40 -30.12 0.38
C VAL A 396 14.51 -29.00 1.42
N PRO A 397 14.03 -29.22 2.67
CA PRO A 397 14.21 -28.26 3.76
C PRO A 397 15.67 -28.27 4.27
N ASP A 398 16.60 -27.68 3.53
CA ASP A 398 18.03 -27.60 3.84
C ASP A 398 18.53 -26.19 4.20
N GLY A 399 17.62 -25.21 4.22
CA GLY A 399 17.86 -23.80 4.53
C GLY A 399 18.41 -23.01 3.35
N ILE A 400 18.35 -23.56 2.13
CA ILE A 400 18.78 -22.94 0.89
C ILE A 400 17.55 -22.70 0.04
N SER A 401 17.22 -21.43 -0.23
CA SER A 401 16.04 -21.13 -1.04
C SER A 401 16.32 -21.23 -2.54
N VAL A 402 15.70 -22.20 -3.21
CA VAL A 402 16.00 -22.56 -4.60
C VAL A 402 14.85 -22.24 -5.53
N HIS A 403 15.17 -21.60 -6.65
CA HIS A 403 14.33 -21.47 -7.84
C HIS A 403 14.69 -22.55 -8.87
N SER A 404 13.70 -23.25 -9.38
CA SER A 404 13.88 -24.52 -10.08
C SER A 404 12.80 -24.72 -11.17
N TRP A 405 13.06 -25.61 -12.13
CA TRP A 405 12.06 -26.04 -13.12
C TRP A 405 11.72 -27.52 -12.94
N GLU A 406 10.43 -27.84 -12.79
CA GLU A 406 9.95 -29.21 -12.64
C GLU A 406 8.62 -29.43 -13.36
N ASN A 407 8.27 -30.68 -13.66
CA ASN A 407 6.91 -31.05 -14.04
C ASN A 407 6.07 -31.22 -12.78
N ILE A 408 5.42 -30.13 -12.36
CA ILE A 408 4.59 -30.05 -11.14
C ILE A 408 3.23 -30.78 -11.33
N GLY A 409 2.94 -31.28 -12.54
CA GLY A 409 1.69 -31.97 -12.86
C GLY A 409 0.47 -31.04 -12.95
N ALA A 410 -0.72 -31.63 -13.02
CA ALA A 410 -2.00 -30.91 -13.05
C ALA A 410 -2.87 -31.29 -11.87
N SER A 411 -3.52 -30.28 -11.28
CA SER A 411 -4.57 -30.45 -10.28
C SER A 411 -5.92 -30.17 -10.94
N ASN A 412 -6.82 -31.15 -10.97
CA ASN A 412 -8.13 -31.06 -11.63
C ASN A 412 -8.09 -30.62 -13.11
N GLY A 413 -7.00 -30.95 -13.83
CA GLY A 413 -6.82 -30.59 -15.23
C GLY A 413 -6.32 -29.15 -15.46
N VAL A 414 -5.98 -28.42 -14.39
CA VAL A 414 -5.35 -27.10 -14.45
C VAL A 414 -3.89 -27.23 -13.99
N TYR A 415 -2.97 -26.68 -14.78
CA TYR A 415 -1.54 -26.65 -14.47
C TYR A 415 -1.21 -25.29 -13.84
N SER A 416 -0.64 -25.28 -12.63
CA SER A 416 -0.09 -24.03 -12.05
C SER A 416 1.20 -23.66 -12.79
N PRO A 417 1.45 -22.38 -13.13
CA PRO A 417 2.72 -21.97 -13.74
C PRO A 417 3.87 -22.02 -12.74
N GLY A 418 3.63 -21.77 -11.45
CA GLY A 418 4.61 -21.85 -10.39
C GLY A 418 4.07 -22.54 -9.14
N HIS A 419 4.96 -22.89 -8.23
CA HIS A 419 4.61 -23.37 -6.89
C HIS A 419 5.72 -23.04 -5.88
N ALA A 420 5.35 -22.38 -4.79
CA ALA A 420 6.24 -22.14 -3.67
C ALA A 420 6.08 -23.20 -2.57
N HIS A 421 7.18 -23.88 -2.25
CA HIS A 421 7.31 -24.80 -1.13
C HIS A 421 7.80 -24.00 0.08
N VAL A 422 7.09 -24.10 1.21
CA VAL A 422 7.43 -23.32 2.41
C VAL A 422 7.46 -24.23 3.63
N TRP A 423 8.63 -24.31 4.27
CA TRP A 423 8.82 -25.04 5.52
C TRP A 423 8.87 -24.07 6.69
N TYR A 424 8.29 -24.47 7.81
CA TYR A 424 8.21 -23.65 9.00
C TYR A 424 8.22 -24.53 10.25
N THR A 425 8.65 -23.95 11.37
CA THR A 425 8.59 -24.62 12.67
C THR A 425 7.33 -24.24 13.43
N THR A 426 6.69 -25.23 14.06
CA THR A 426 5.56 -25.02 14.99
C THR A 426 6.00 -24.92 16.45
N SER A 427 7.31 -24.96 16.74
CA SER A 427 7.84 -24.99 18.10
C SER A 427 7.72 -23.67 18.85
N SER A 428 7.60 -22.56 18.13
CA SER A 428 7.51 -21.21 18.69
C SER A 428 6.85 -20.26 17.71
N GLN A 429 6.10 -19.31 18.23
CA GLN A 429 5.52 -18.20 17.47
C GLN A 429 6.07 -16.88 17.98
N GLU A 430 6.23 -15.92 17.08
CA GLU A 430 6.54 -14.53 17.38
C GLU A 430 5.46 -13.65 16.74
N ASP A 431 4.82 -12.80 17.55
CA ASP A 431 3.66 -11.99 17.16
C ASP A 431 2.51 -12.77 16.49
N GLY A 432 2.35 -14.04 16.86
CA GLY A 432 1.32 -14.93 16.30
C GLY A 432 1.70 -15.62 14.99
N PHE A 433 2.95 -15.46 14.50
CA PHE A 433 3.44 -16.10 13.28
C PHE A 433 4.42 -17.23 13.58
N TYR A 434 4.25 -18.36 12.89
CA TYR A 434 5.25 -19.41 12.86
C TYR A 434 6.46 -19.00 12.03
N GLN A 435 7.65 -19.39 12.48
CA GLN A 435 8.91 -19.08 11.80
C GLN A 435 9.04 -19.94 10.54
N ILE A 436 9.07 -19.29 9.38
CA ILE A 436 9.54 -19.90 8.13
C ILE A 436 11.01 -20.23 8.28
N THR A 437 11.39 -21.46 7.99
CA THR A 437 12.79 -21.92 8.10
C THR A 437 13.43 -22.09 6.75
N ASP A 438 12.63 -22.31 5.70
CA ASP A 438 13.11 -22.56 4.35
C ASP A 438 12.00 -22.39 3.31
N THR A 439 12.38 -22.12 2.07
CA THR A 439 11.45 -21.95 0.94
C THR A 439 12.07 -22.30 -0.41
N ASP A 440 11.37 -23.06 -1.24
CA ASP A 440 11.73 -23.30 -2.64
C ASP A 440 10.62 -22.81 -3.58
N VAL A 441 10.96 -22.56 -4.84
CA VAL A 441 10.03 -22.16 -5.90
C VAL A 441 10.29 -22.98 -7.15
N ASP A 442 9.26 -23.70 -7.61
CA ASP A 442 9.30 -24.47 -8.86
C ASP A 442 8.45 -23.81 -9.94
N TYR A 443 9.03 -23.71 -11.13
CA TYR A 443 8.38 -23.28 -12.36
C TYR A 443 8.00 -24.51 -13.19
N ASN A 444 6.76 -24.54 -13.68
CA ASN A 444 6.22 -25.71 -14.35
C ASN A 444 6.75 -25.83 -15.79
N THR A 445 7.48 -26.92 -16.07
CA THR A 445 8.00 -27.30 -17.40
C THR A 445 6.91 -27.63 -18.43
N TYR A 446 5.63 -27.69 -18.04
CA TYR A 446 4.51 -27.79 -18.97
C TYR A 446 4.36 -26.53 -19.85
N TYR A 447 4.73 -25.37 -19.31
CA TYR A 447 4.59 -24.08 -19.99
C TYR A 447 5.88 -23.65 -20.66
N GLN A 448 5.75 -22.72 -21.61
CA GLN A 448 6.88 -22.01 -22.18
C GLN A 448 7.23 -20.82 -21.31
N TRP A 449 8.52 -20.52 -21.22
CA TRP A 449 9.03 -19.46 -20.36
C TRP A 449 9.74 -18.39 -21.19
N ASN A 450 9.69 -17.15 -20.70
CA ASN A 450 10.46 -16.03 -21.23
C ASN A 450 10.84 -15.06 -20.11
N THR A 451 11.68 -14.09 -20.43
CA THR A 451 12.14 -13.03 -19.50
C THR A 451 11.98 -11.64 -20.12
N ASN A 452 10.96 -11.44 -20.94
CA ASN A 452 10.77 -10.21 -21.70
C ASN A 452 9.57 -9.38 -21.24
N GLY A 453 8.95 -9.75 -20.12
CA GLY A 453 7.80 -9.06 -19.53
C GLY A 453 6.47 -9.36 -20.23
N ILE A 454 6.38 -10.44 -21.02
CA ILE A 454 5.16 -10.80 -21.76
C ILE A 454 4.64 -12.17 -21.32
N SER A 455 3.54 -12.16 -20.57
CA SER A 455 2.74 -13.34 -20.27
C SER A 455 1.52 -13.44 -21.20
N GLY A 456 1.27 -14.62 -21.75
CA GLY A 456 0.12 -14.85 -22.63
C GLY A 456 -0.05 -16.31 -23.04
N GLY A 457 -1.25 -16.85 -22.86
CA GLY A 457 -1.57 -18.23 -23.23
C GLY A 457 -0.77 -19.23 -22.40
N THR A 458 0.10 -20.00 -23.06
CA THR A 458 1.00 -20.98 -22.43
C THR A 458 2.44 -20.49 -22.31
N ASN A 459 2.69 -19.20 -22.56
CA ASN A 459 4.01 -18.58 -22.46
C ASN A 459 4.00 -17.58 -21.29
N TYR A 460 4.77 -17.86 -20.25
CA TYR A 460 4.82 -17.05 -19.03
C TYR A 460 6.16 -16.33 -18.89
N ASP A 461 6.09 -15.10 -18.39
CA ASP A 461 7.26 -14.33 -18.01
C ASP A 461 7.74 -14.74 -16.60
N VAL A 462 9.03 -15.04 -16.48
CA VAL A 462 9.65 -15.51 -15.23
C VAL A 462 9.53 -14.48 -14.13
N GLU A 463 9.75 -13.19 -14.42
CA GLU A 463 9.65 -12.13 -13.40
C GLU A 463 8.24 -12.10 -12.81
N THR A 464 7.22 -12.11 -13.68
CA THR A 464 5.82 -12.06 -13.27
C THR A 464 5.44 -13.21 -12.33
N ILE A 465 5.82 -14.44 -12.67
CA ILE A 465 5.54 -15.60 -11.81
C ILE A 465 6.40 -15.55 -10.55
N ALA A 466 7.67 -15.14 -10.65
CA ALA A 466 8.56 -15.00 -9.51
C ALA A 466 8.00 -14.01 -8.48
N VAL A 467 7.40 -12.88 -8.88
CA VAL A 467 6.79 -11.93 -7.91
C VAL A 467 5.66 -12.62 -7.13
N HIS A 468 4.80 -13.40 -7.79
CA HIS A 468 3.72 -14.16 -7.15
C HIS A 468 4.28 -15.18 -6.14
N GLU A 469 5.17 -16.06 -6.59
CA GLU A 469 5.69 -17.14 -5.76
C GLU A 469 6.55 -16.62 -4.59
N LEU A 470 7.31 -15.54 -4.80
CA LEU A 470 8.04 -14.90 -3.71
C LEU A 470 7.12 -14.28 -2.65
N GLY A 471 5.87 -13.91 -3.00
CA GLY A 471 4.87 -13.56 -2.00
C GLY A 471 4.57 -14.72 -1.05
N HIS A 472 4.47 -15.94 -1.55
CA HIS A 472 4.32 -17.14 -0.71
C HIS A 472 5.56 -17.42 0.13
N THR A 473 6.77 -17.21 -0.42
CA THR A 473 8.05 -17.29 0.32
C THR A 473 8.07 -16.37 1.55
N LEU A 474 7.35 -15.25 1.49
CA LEU A 474 7.22 -14.28 2.57
C LEU A 474 6.04 -14.57 3.51
N GLY A 475 5.23 -15.60 3.23
CA GLY A 475 4.09 -16.00 4.06
C GLY A 475 2.74 -15.46 3.60
N LEU A 476 2.65 -14.88 2.40
CA LEU A 476 1.37 -14.46 1.82
C LEU A 476 0.63 -15.65 1.22
N ALA A 477 -0.69 -15.54 1.17
CA ALA A 477 -1.56 -16.58 0.62
C ALA A 477 -2.28 -16.14 -0.64
N ASP A 478 -2.67 -17.14 -1.43
CA ASP A 478 -3.50 -16.95 -2.62
C ASP A 478 -4.81 -16.25 -2.31
N LEU A 479 -5.20 -15.36 -3.21
CA LEU A 479 -6.46 -14.63 -3.13
C LEU A 479 -7.63 -15.35 -3.82
N TYR A 480 -7.37 -16.32 -4.72
CA TYR A 480 -8.39 -16.89 -5.60
C TYR A 480 -9.19 -18.08 -5.02
N ASN A 481 -8.84 -18.60 -3.83
CA ASN A 481 -9.51 -19.77 -3.21
C ASN A 481 -10.63 -19.42 -2.21
N LYS A 482 -11.04 -18.15 -2.12
CA LYS A 482 -12.24 -17.75 -1.36
C LYS A 482 -13.49 -17.95 -2.21
N ASN A 483 -13.95 -19.20 -2.27
CA ASN A 483 -15.06 -19.75 -3.08
C ASN A 483 -16.46 -19.10 -2.89
N SER A 484 -16.55 -17.89 -2.35
CA SER A 484 -17.82 -17.19 -2.15
C SER A 484 -17.78 -15.68 -2.42
N ALA A 485 -16.70 -15.12 -2.96
CA ALA A 485 -16.62 -13.69 -3.27
C ALA A 485 -16.27 -13.45 -4.75
N PRO A 486 -17.25 -13.04 -5.60
CA PRO A 486 -17.01 -12.56 -6.98
C PRO A 486 -15.90 -11.50 -7.06
N LEU A 487 -15.70 -10.75 -5.98
CA LEU A 487 -14.68 -9.72 -5.81
C LEU A 487 -13.23 -10.23 -6.00
N TYR A 488 -12.91 -11.46 -5.59
CA TYR A 488 -11.54 -11.99 -5.77
C TYR A 488 -11.20 -12.36 -7.21
N LYS A 489 -12.20 -12.78 -8.01
CA LYS A 489 -12.00 -13.04 -9.44
C LYS A 489 -11.86 -11.74 -10.26
N ALA A 490 -12.36 -10.63 -9.74
CA ALA A 490 -12.30 -9.30 -10.36
C ALA A 490 -11.06 -8.48 -9.94
N GLN A 491 -10.35 -8.88 -8.88
CA GLN A 491 -9.10 -8.23 -8.41
C GLN A 491 -7.89 -8.66 -9.25
N VAL A 492 -7.99 -8.50 -10.55
CA VAL A 492 -6.97 -8.91 -11.52
C VAL A 492 -5.61 -8.24 -11.26
N GLN A 493 -5.55 -7.16 -10.49
CA GLN A 493 -4.32 -6.39 -10.25
C GLN A 493 -3.52 -6.82 -8.99
N GLN A 494 -3.98 -7.80 -8.21
CA GLN A 494 -3.20 -8.34 -7.08
C GLN A 494 -2.28 -9.43 -7.61
N ILE A 495 -0.99 -9.33 -7.31
CA ILE A 495 -0.03 -10.34 -7.76
C ILE A 495 -0.35 -11.69 -7.14
N MET A 496 -0.86 -11.74 -5.89
CA MET A 496 -1.28 -13.00 -5.23
C MET A 496 -2.62 -13.57 -5.77
N ASN A 497 -3.05 -13.20 -6.97
CA ASN A 497 -4.26 -13.71 -7.64
C ASN A 497 -3.90 -14.65 -8.82
N TYR A 498 -4.91 -15.30 -9.41
CA TYR A 498 -4.77 -16.33 -10.46
C TYR A 498 -4.39 -15.78 -11.85
N GLN A 499 -4.52 -14.47 -12.10
CA GLN A 499 -4.23 -13.91 -13.41
C GLN A 499 -2.78 -13.41 -13.46
N TYR A 500 -2.03 -13.80 -14.50
CA TYR A 500 -0.59 -13.52 -14.65
C TYR A 500 -0.29 -12.55 -15.81
N ASN A 501 -1.29 -11.79 -16.28
CA ASN A 501 -1.17 -10.87 -17.42
C ASN A 501 -1.20 -9.40 -16.95
N HIS A 502 -0.53 -9.08 -15.84
CA HIS A 502 -0.61 -7.76 -15.22
C HIS A 502 0.71 -7.00 -15.28
N PRO A 503 0.67 -5.66 -15.26
CA PRO A 503 1.86 -4.86 -15.00
C PRO A 503 2.53 -5.29 -13.69
N LEU A 504 3.87 -5.34 -13.70
CA LEU A 504 4.77 -5.73 -12.61
C LEU A 504 4.73 -4.71 -11.45
N TRP A 505 3.58 -4.60 -10.78
CA TRP A 505 3.42 -3.85 -9.55
C TRP A 505 2.69 -4.70 -8.50
N LEU A 506 2.94 -4.43 -7.23
CA LEU A 506 2.13 -5.00 -6.15
C LEU A 506 0.76 -4.33 -6.13
N GLY A 507 -0.32 -5.09 -5.99
CA GLY A 507 -1.63 -4.56 -5.66
C GLY A 507 -1.66 -4.01 -4.23
N ASN A 508 -2.69 -3.24 -3.91
CA ASN A 508 -2.85 -2.66 -2.57
C ASN A 508 -3.05 -3.73 -1.47
N GLY A 509 -3.64 -4.88 -1.80
CA GLY A 509 -3.78 -6.01 -0.88
C GLY A 509 -2.44 -6.69 -0.62
N ASP A 510 -1.64 -6.90 -1.67
CA ASP A 510 -0.26 -7.41 -1.58
C ASP A 510 0.61 -6.50 -0.70
N ARG A 511 0.57 -5.18 -0.93
CA ARG A 511 1.31 -4.19 -0.11
C ARG A 511 0.86 -4.18 1.35
N GLN A 512 -0.43 -4.19 1.62
CA GLN A 512 -0.92 -4.19 2.99
C GLN A 512 -0.56 -5.49 3.73
N ALA A 513 -0.56 -6.63 3.04
CA ALA A 513 -0.11 -7.87 3.64
C ALA A 513 1.39 -7.84 3.96
N ILE A 514 2.23 -7.37 3.05
CA ILE A 514 3.67 -7.29 3.35
C ILE A 514 3.96 -6.30 4.48
N TRP A 515 3.24 -5.17 4.57
CA TRP A 515 3.36 -4.24 5.70
C TRP A 515 2.93 -4.85 7.02
N ALA A 516 1.90 -5.69 7.02
CA ALA A 516 1.45 -6.37 8.22
C ALA A 516 2.47 -7.42 8.71
N LEU A 517 3.23 -8.03 7.79
CA LEU A 517 4.26 -9.01 8.14
C LEU A 517 5.60 -8.37 8.53
N TYR A 518 6.02 -7.33 7.80
CA TYR A 518 7.39 -6.80 7.83
C TYR A 518 7.50 -5.29 8.03
N GLY A 519 6.38 -4.59 8.24
CA GLY A 519 6.36 -3.13 8.41
C GLY A 519 6.44 -2.35 7.10
N ARG A 520 6.19 -1.05 7.17
CA ARG A 520 6.16 -0.11 6.04
C ARG A 520 7.36 0.82 6.01
#